data_AF-A0A359EB64-F1
#
_entry.id   AF-A0A359EB64-F1
#
_cell.length_a   1.000
_cell.length_b   1.000
_cell.length_c   1.000
_cell.angle_alpha   90.00
_cell.angle_beta   90.00
_cell.angle_gamma   90.00
#
_symmetry.space_group_name_H-M   'P 1'
#
loop_
_entity.id
_entity.type
_entity.pdbx_description
1 polymer ?
#
loop_
_entity_poly.entity_id
_entity_poly.type
_entity_poly.pdbx_seq_one_letter_code
_entity_poly.pdbx_strand_id
1 'polypeptide(L)' 'MPSYEAEYALFVGLNAQVLGISVDHVPCLQAWAESLGGISYPLMSDFWPHGAV' A
#
# COMPACT_ATOMS: atom_id res chain seq x y z
N MET A 1 -6.13 -2.80 -0.92
CA MET A 1 -6.71 -3.73 -1.92
C MET A 1 -7.11 -5.03 -1.22
N PRO A 2 -8.42 -5.32 -1.06
CA PRO A 2 -8.90 -6.41 -0.19
C PRO A 2 -8.44 -7.82 -0.57
N SER A 3 -8.27 -8.12 -1.86
CA SER A 3 -7.81 -9.43 -2.33
C SER A 3 -6.39 -9.75 -1.85
N TYR A 4 -5.45 -8.81 -2.04
CA TYR A 4 -4.06 -8.98 -1.60
C TYR A 4 -3.91 -9.03 -0.08
N GLU A 5 -4.80 -8.35 0.65
CA GLU A 5 -4.85 -8.46 2.12
C GLU A 5 -5.34 -9.85 2.55
N ALA A 6 -6.40 -10.36 1.92
CA ALA A 6 -6.93 -11.70 2.20
C ALA A 6 -5.92 -12.82 1.87
N GLU A 7 -5.09 -12.61 0.84
CA GLU A 7 -4.07 -13.55 0.38
C GLU A 7 -2.68 -13.28 0.98
N TYR A 8 -2.54 -12.35 1.92
CA TYR A 8 -1.23 -11.92 2.43
C TYR A 8 -0.39 -13.09 2.97
N ALA A 9 -1.01 -14.04 3.66
CA ALA A 9 -0.35 -15.24 4.18
C ALA A 9 0.23 -16.16 3.07
N LEU A 10 -0.41 -16.21 1.90
CA LEU A 10 0.09 -16.97 0.76
C LEU A 10 1.42 -16.37 0.27
N PHE A 11 1.49 -15.05 0.11
CA PHE A 11 2.71 -14.37 -0.32
C PHE A 11 3.85 -14.55 0.69
N VAL A 12 3.56 -14.44 1.98
CA VAL A 12 4.53 -14.73 3.05
C VAL A 12 5.05 -16.17 2.94
N GLY A 13 4.16 -17.15 2.72
CA GLY A 13 4.54 -18.56 2.54
C GLY A 13 5.37 -18.83 1.29
N LEU A 14 5.27 -17.97 0.27
CA LEU A 14 6.07 -18.01 -0.96
C LEU A 14 7.38 -17.22 -0.86
N ASN A 15 7.73 -16.69 0.31
CA ASN A 15 8.86 -15.78 0.50
C ASN A 15 8.80 -14.56 -0.42
N ALA A 16 7.60 -13.99 -0.59
CA ALA A 16 7.32 -12.83 -1.44
C ALA A 16 6.75 -11.67 -0.62
N GLN A 17 7.21 -10.45 -0.88
CA GLN A 17 6.73 -9.23 -0.25
C GLN A 17 5.69 -8.53 -1.13
N VAL A 18 4.53 -8.24 -0.56
CA VAL A 18 3.52 -7.37 -1.19
C VAL A 18 3.85 -5.92 -0.87
N LEU A 19 3.84 -5.04 -1.86
CA LEU A 19 4.01 -3.59 -1.70
C LEU A 19 2.93 -2.88 -2.51
N GLY A 20 2.17 -1.99 -1.86
CA GLY A 20 1.27 -1.07 -2.57
C GLY A 20 2.01 0.21 -2.93
N ILE A 21 1.92 0.66 -4.18
CA ILE A 21 2.56 1.90 -4.65
C ILE A 21 1.49 2.79 -5.27
N SER A 22 1.45 4.06 -4.87
CA SER A 22 0.66 5.08 -5.56
C SER A 22 1.40 6.43 -5.58
N VAL A 23 0.90 7.35 -6.39
CA VAL A 23 1.38 8.74 -6.46
C VAL A 23 0.75 9.63 -5.38
N ASP A 24 -0.06 9.07 -4.48
CA ASP A 24 -0.70 9.82 -3.40
C ASP A 24 0.33 10.17 -2.32
N HIS A 25 0.11 11.30 -1.65
CA HIS A 25 0.90 11.70 -0.50
C HIS A 25 0.67 10.74 0.68
N VAL A 26 1.69 10.54 1.53
CA VAL A 26 1.65 9.61 2.68
C VAL A 26 0.40 9.75 3.56
N PRO A 27 -0.07 10.96 3.94
CA PRO A 27 -1.33 11.11 4.70
C PRO A 27 -2.56 10.52 4.01
N CYS A 28 -2.65 10.65 2.68
CA CYS A 28 -3.76 10.11 1.90
C CYS A 28 -3.70 8.57 1.87
N LEU A 29 -2.51 7.99 1.71
CA LEU A 29 -2.32 6.55 1.81
C LEU A 29 -2.74 6.01 3.18
N GLN A 30 -2.41 6.71 4.26
CA GLN A 30 -2.81 6.33 5.62
C GLN A 30 -4.33 6.36 5.78
N ALA A 31 -4.97 7.49 5.43
CA ALA A 31 -6.42 7.63 5.51
C ALA A 31 -7.16 6.59 4.64
N TRP A 32 -6.63 6.30 3.46
CA TRP A 32 -7.18 5.28 2.56
C TRP A 32 -7.06 3.88 3.17
N ALA A 33 -5.90 3.51 3.73
CA ALA A 33 -5.72 2.23 4.41
C ALA A 33 -6.68 2.06 5.60
N GLU A 34 -6.85 3.11 6.42
CA GLU A 34 -7.80 3.13 7.53
C GLU A 34 -9.24 2.95 7.04
N SER A 35 -9.63 3.62 5.96
CA SER A 35 -10.99 3.50 5.38
C SER A 35 -11.32 2.09 4.89
N LEU A 36 -10.30 1.27 4.59
CA LEU A 36 -10.46 -0.12 4.15
C LEU A 36 -10.50 -1.11 5.32
N GLY A 37 -10.44 -0.64 6.57
CA GLY A 37 -10.34 -1.47 7.77
C GLY A 37 -8.91 -1.88 8.13
N GLY A 38 -7.91 -1.24 7.53
CA GLY A 38 -6.49 -1.54 7.70
C GLY A 38 -5.90 -2.31 6.52
N ILE A 39 -4.60 -2.12 6.29
CA ILE A 39 -3.79 -2.88 5.32
C ILE A 39 -2.51 -3.31 6.05
N SER A 40 -2.18 -4.60 5.99
CA SER A 40 -1.04 -5.16 6.74
C SER A 40 0.28 -5.04 6.00
N TYR A 41 0.25 -4.92 4.66
CA TYR A 41 1.44 -4.74 3.85
C TYR A 41 1.83 -3.25 3.69
N PRO A 42 3.11 -2.95 3.42
CA PRO A 42 3.57 -1.57 3.27
C PRO A 42 2.92 -0.85 2.07
N LEU A 43 2.59 0.42 2.28
CA LEU A 43 2.18 1.36 1.24
C LEU A 43 3.28 2.39 1.01
N MET A 44 3.63 2.62 -0.25
CA MET A 44 4.70 3.51 -0.68
C MET A 44 4.11 4.68 -1.49
N SER A 45 4.59 5.88 -1.19
CA SER A 45 4.24 7.10 -1.90
C SER A 45 5.32 7.43 -2.91
N ASP A 46 4.96 7.46 -4.19
CA ASP A 46 5.79 7.95 -5.30
C ASP A 46 5.36 9.39 -5.68
N PHE A 47 5.18 10.24 -4.68
CA PHE A 47 4.72 11.63 -4.85
C PHE A 47 5.88 12.64 -5.07
N TRP A 48 7.13 12.18 -5.17
CA TRP A 48 8.32 13.03 -5.26
C TRP A 48 9.00 12.95 -6.64
N PRO A 49 9.47 14.05 -7.26
CA PRO A 49 9.44 15.45 -6.79
C PRO A 49 8.09 16.13 -7.00
N HIS A 50 7.69 16.95 -6.03
CA HIS A 50 6.38 17.59 -6.00
C HIS A 50 6.19 18.56 -7.16
N GLY A 51 5.30 18.22 -8.10
CA GLY A 51 4.76 19.20 -9.06
C GLY A 51 5.81 19.92 -9.90
N ALA A 52 6.98 19.31 -10.13
CA ALA A 52 7.92 19.76 -11.13
C ALA A 52 7.39 19.41 -12.52
N VAL A 53 6.30 20.08 -12.91
CA VAL A 53 5.78 20.12 -14.28
C VAL A 53 6.17 21.44 -14.94
#